data_AF-A0AAJ1QA86-F1
#
_entry.id   AF-A0AAJ1QA86-F1
#
_cell.length_a   1.000
_cell.length_b   1.000
_cell.length_c   1.000
_cell.angle_alpha   90.00
_cell.angle_beta   90.00
_cell.angle_gamma   90.00
#
_symmetry.space_group_name_H-M   'P 1'
#
loop_
_entity.id
_entity.type
_entity.pdbx_description
1 polymer ?
#
loop_
_entity_poly.entity_id
_entity_poly.type
_entity_poly.pdbx_seq_one_letter_code
_entity_poly.pdbx_strand_id
1 'polypeptide(L)'
;LWLCLWGSSASAQACGDDKPIRLADLSWESAAFSTELYQQILEKAYGCKTERVPGSSAALESALAQNDIQVIGEIWSGRTEIIEKAIEAGQVQVLGNTLKGGAE
;
A
#
# COMPACT_ATOMS: atom_id res chain seq x y z
N LEU A 1 37.96 -9.79 -18.96
CA LEU A 1 37.28 -8.88 -19.92
C LEU A 1 36.23 -9.75 -20.62
N TRP A 2 34.96 -9.80 -20.20
CA TRP A 2 33.98 -8.71 -20.14
C TRP A 2 33.32 -8.53 -18.78
N LEU A 3 33.28 -7.26 -18.35
CA LEU A 3 32.21 -6.75 -17.50
C LEU A 3 30.96 -6.63 -18.35
N CYS A 4 29.89 -7.34 -18.01
CA CYS A 4 28.54 -6.84 -18.27
C CYS A 4 28.04 -6.23 -16.96
N LEU A 5 28.39 -4.95 -16.76
CA LEU A 5 27.62 -4.10 -15.87
C LEU A 5 26.21 -4.07 -16.45
N TRP A 6 25.28 -4.82 -15.86
CA TRP A 6 23.89 -4.44 -15.97
C TRP A 6 23.78 -3.09 -15.28
N GLY A 7 23.53 -2.08 -16.11
CA GLY A 7 23.47 -0.69 -15.67
C GLY A 7 22.60 -0.60 -14.43
N SER A 8 23.09 0.15 -13.45
CA SER A 8 22.29 0.59 -12.33
C SER A 8 20.98 1.12 -12.89
N SER A 9 19.89 0.37 -12.71
CA SER A 9 18.57 0.97 -12.73
C SER A 9 18.69 2.08 -11.71
N ALA A 10 18.67 3.32 -12.17
CA ALA A 10 18.41 4.43 -11.27
C ALA A 10 17.12 4.06 -10.55
N SER A 11 17.22 3.60 -9.30
CA SER A 11 16.11 3.61 -8.36
C SER A 11 15.87 5.08 -8.11
N ALA A 12 15.23 5.73 -9.09
CA ALA A 12 14.84 7.11 -9.04
C ALA A 12 13.85 7.21 -7.90
N GLN A 13 14.34 7.47 -6.68
CA GLN A 13 13.62 7.91 -5.49
C GLN A 13 12.14 7.49 -5.49
N ALA A 14 11.84 6.20 -5.70
CA ALA A 14 10.45 5.74 -5.87
C ALA A 14 9.70 5.79 -4.53
N CYS A 15 10.49 5.80 -3.47
CA CYS A 15 10.09 5.85 -2.07
C CYS A 15 10.50 7.24 -1.56
N GLY A 16 9.64 7.87 -0.76
CA GLY A 16 9.82 9.26 -0.29
C GLY A 16 11.03 9.48 0.63
N ASP A 17 10.97 10.53 1.46
CA ASP A 17 12.06 11.04 2.33
C ASP A 17 12.49 10.07 3.46
N ASP A 18 12.98 8.89 3.10
CA ASP A 18 13.54 7.87 4.00
C ASP A 18 12.58 7.26 5.03
N LYS A 19 11.30 7.67 5.02
CA LYS A 19 10.24 7.09 5.85
C LYS A 19 9.71 5.78 5.24
N PRO A 20 9.42 4.76 6.07
CA PRO A 20 8.82 3.53 5.56
C PRO A 20 7.43 3.80 5.00
N ILE A 21 7.08 3.13 3.90
CA ILE A 21 5.70 3.04 3.42
C ILE A 21 4.95 2.13 4.37
N ARG A 22 3.91 2.66 5.01
CA ARG A 22 3.15 1.91 6.02
C ARG A 22 1.94 1.25 5.36
N LEU A 23 1.88 -0.07 5.47
CA LEU A 23 0.88 -0.94 4.85
C LEU A 23 -0.07 -1.46 5.93
N ALA A 24 -1.37 -1.52 5.63
CA ALA A 24 -2.34 -2.15 6.52
C ALA A 24 -2.11 -3.67 6.64
N ASP A 25 -2.14 -4.18 7.87
CA ASP A 25 -1.98 -5.60 8.20
C ASP A 25 -3.30 -6.14 8.78
N LEU A 26 -4.18 -6.54 7.87
CA LEU A 26 -5.49 -7.09 8.17
C LEU A 26 -5.36 -8.60 8.45
N SER A 27 -6.13 -9.11 9.41
CA SER A 27 -5.89 -10.44 9.99
C SER A 27 -6.41 -11.63 9.19
N TRP A 28 -7.23 -11.43 8.15
CA TRP A 28 -7.73 -12.52 7.31
C TRP A 28 -6.73 -12.88 6.21
N GLU A 29 -6.70 -14.15 5.79
CA GLU A 29 -5.56 -14.68 5.05
C GLU A 29 -5.33 -14.02 3.68
N SER A 30 -6.39 -13.66 2.95
CA SER A 30 -6.24 -13.01 1.64
C SER A 30 -5.66 -11.60 1.74
N ALA A 31 -6.07 -10.80 2.72
CA ALA A 31 -5.50 -9.47 2.89
C ALA A 31 -4.05 -9.55 3.39
N ALA A 32 -3.75 -10.45 4.32
CA ALA A 32 -2.39 -10.68 4.78
C ALA A 32 -1.48 -11.08 3.61
N PHE A 33 -1.93 -12.00 2.74
CA PHE A 33 -1.21 -12.37 1.52
C PHE A 33 -0.97 -11.17 0.59
N SER A 34 -2.01 -10.38 0.33
CA SER A 34 -1.92 -9.19 -0.54
C SER A 34 -0.93 -8.18 0.02
N THR A 35 -0.98 -7.88 1.32
CA THR A 35 -0.05 -6.98 2.00
C THR A 35 1.40 -7.49 1.92
N GLU A 36 1.64 -8.78 2.16
CA GLU A 36 2.96 -9.38 2.02
C GLU A 36 3.49 -9.30 0.59
N LEU A 37 2.64 -9.54 -0.41
CA LEU A 37 3.00 -9.39 -1.82
C LEU A 37 3.42 -7.95 -2.14
N TYR A 38 2.64 -6.96 -1.70
CA TYR A 38 2.97 -5.55 -1.93
C TYR A 38 4.25 -5.13 -1.21
N GLN A 39 4.44 -5.57 0.03
CA GLN A 39 5.67 -5.36 0.78
C GLN A 39 6.89 -5.90 0.00
N GLN A 40 6.81 -7.14 -0.49
CA GLN A 40 7.90 -7.75 -1.24
C GLN A 40 8.22 -7.01 -2.53
N ILE A 41 7.21 -6.51 -3.25
CA ILE A 41 7.41 -5.70 -4.47
C ILE A 41 8.09 -4.38 -4.10
N LEU A 42 7.57 -3.65 -3.11
CA LEU A 42 8.13 -2.37 -2.67
C LEU A 42 9.59 -2.51 -2.21
N GLU A 43 9.91 -3.54 -1.44
CA GLU A 43 11.26 -3.75 -0.92
C GLU A 43 12.22 -4.27 -1.98
N LYS A 44 11.84 -5.32 -2.73
CA LYS A 44 12.77 -6.01 -3.65
C LYS A 44 12.88 -5.36 -5.01
N ALA A 45 11.79 -4.83 -5.55
CA ALA A 45 11.78 -4.22 -6.88
C ALA A 45 12.09 -2.73 -6.83
N TYR A 46 11.62 -2.03 -5.78
CA TYR A 46 11.76 -0.57 -5.67
C TYR A 46 12.75 -0.10 -4.60
N GLY A 47 13.24 -0.99 -3.74
CA GLY A 47 14.20 -0.63 -2.68
C GLY A 47 13.58 0.21 -1.55
N CYS A 48 12.26 0.21 -1.40
CA CYS A 48 11.58 0.95 -0.35
C CYS A 48 11.76 0.29 1.02
N LYS A 49 11.77 1.12 2.08
CA LYS A 49 11.48 0.64 3.43
C LYS A 49 9.97 0.52 3.58
N THR A 50 9.50 -0.52 4.26
CA THR A 50 8.08 -0.66 4.57
C THR A 50 7.86 -1.04 6.03
N GLU A 51 6.65 -0.83 6.51
CA GLU A 51 6.18 -1.23 7.84
C GLU A 51 4.76 -1.76 7.69
N ARG A 52 4.43 -2.85 8.39
CA ARG A 52 3.06 -3.35 8.47
C ARG A 52 2.40 -2.90 9.76
N VAL A 53 1.19 -2.38 9.64
CA VAL A 53 0.43 -1.78 10.75
C VAL A 53 -0.82 -2.61 11.00
N PRO A 54 -0.87 -3.38 12.10
CA PRO A 54 -2.05 -4.17 12.43
C PRO A 54 -3.19 -3.31 12.96
N GLY A 55 -4.43 -3.68 12.65
CA GLY A 55 -5.61 -2.98 13.13
C GLY A 55 -6.92 -3.56 12.63
N SER A 56 -8.03 -3.03 13.14
CA SER A 56 -9.35 -3.27 12.54
C SER A 56 -9.51 -2.45 11.26
N SER A 57 -10.39 -2.87 10.35
CA SER A 57 -10.64 -2.14 9.09
C SER A 57 -10.98 -0.68 9.33
N ALA A 58 -11.88 -0.38 10.29
CA ALA A 58 -12.25 1.00 10.62
C ALA A 58 -11.07 1.85 11.12
N ALA A 59 -10.17 1.26 11.93
CA ALA A 59 -8.98 1.95 12.41
C ALA A 59 -7.99 2.23 11.26
N LEU A 60 -7.81 1.26 10.37
CA LEU A 60 -6.89 1.37 9.23
C LEU A 60 -7.41 2.33 8.16
N GLU A 61 -8.72 2.36 7.89
CA GLU A 61 -9.34 3.37 7.03
C GLU A 61 -9.19 4.79 7.60
N SER A 62 -9.37 4.94 8.91
CA SER A 62 -9.13 6.22 9.59
C SER A 62 -7.66 6.64 9.50
N ALA A 63 -6.73 5.69 9.65
CA ALA A 63 -5.30 5.93 9.50
C ALA A 63 -4.93 6.31 8.05
N LEU A 64 -5.57 5.69 7.05
CA LEU A 64 -5.36 6.01 5.65
C LEU A 64 -5.83 7.44 5.34
N ALA A 65 -7.02 7.82 5.79
CA ALA A 65 -7.56 9.17 5.60
C ALA A 65 -6.71 10.26 6.29
N GLN A 66 -6.02 9.92 7.38
CA GLN A 66 -5.10 10.80 8.09
C GLN A 66 -3.65 10.75 7.56
N ASN A 67 -3.38 9.91 6.55
CA ASN A 67 -2.05 9.64 6.01
C ASN A 67 -1.05 9.06 7.04
N ASP A 68 -1.57 8.39 8.08
CA ASP A 68 -0.77 7.59 9.01
C ASP A 68 -0.34 6.26 8.37
N ILE A 69 -1.08 5.77 7.37
CA ILE A 69 -0.69 4.68 6.47
C ILE A 69 -0.89 5.08 5.02
N GLN A 70 -0.23 4.38 4.09
CA GLN A 70 -0.24 4.71 2.66
C GLN A 70 -1.02 3.71 1.80
N VAL A 71 -1.16 2.46 2.23
CA VAL A 71 -1.81 1.42 1.41
C VAL A 71 -2.67 0.50 2.28
N ILE A 72 -3.91 0.29 1.84
CA ILE A 72 -4.74 -0.84 2.27
C ILE A 72 -4.85 -1.80 1.08
N GLY A 73 -4.39 -3.04 1.26
CA GLY A 73 -4.27 -4.00 0.16
C GLY A 73 -5.58 -4.63 -0.29
N GLU A 74 -6.59 -4.61 0.58
CA GLU A 74 -7.86 -5.29 0.36
C GLU A 74 -8.98 -4.65 1.20
N ILE A 75 -10.08 -4.26 0.57
CA ILE A 75 -11.27 -3.70 1.21
C ILE A 75 -12.49 -4.42 0.59
N TRP A 76 -13.38 -4.97 1.43
CA TRP A 76 -14.58 -5.72 1.00
C TRP A 76 -15.88 -5.00 1.30
N SER A 77 -15.98 -4.41 2.48
CA SER A 77 -17.08 -3.51 2.82
C SER A 77 -16.99 -2.32 1.88
N GLY A 78 -18.09 -1.94 1.23
CA GLY A 78 -18.11 -0.74 0.39
C GLY A 78 -17.49 0.47 1.10
N ARG A 79 -17.07 1.48 0.33
CA ARG A 79 -16.35 2.63 0.85
C ARG A 79 -17.13 3.28 2.00
N THR A 80 -16.47 3.43 3.14
CA THR A 80 -17.03 4.13 4.29
C THR A 80 -17.04 5.64 4.02
N GLU A 81 -17.90 6.38 4.71
CA GLU A 81 -18.02 7.84 4.56
C GLU A 81 -16.67 8.56 4.74
N ILE A 82 -15.78 8.04 5.60
CA ILE A 82 -14.44 8.59 5.81
C ILE A 82 -13.54 8.42 4.58
N ILE A 83 -13.61 7.27 3.90
CA ILE A 83 -12.87 7.01 2.67
C ILE A 83 -13.46 7.79 1.50
N GLU A 84 -14.79 7.86 1.39
CA GLU A 84 -15.45 8.66 0.35
C GLU A 84 -15.05 10.13 0.45
N LYS A 85 -15.11 10.73 1.64
CA LYS A 85 -14.65 12.11 1.88
C LYS A 85 -13.16 12.29 1.58
N ALA A 86 -12.32 11.33 1.95
CA ALA A 86 -10.89 11.40 1.67
C ALA A 86 -10.59 11.30 0.15
N ILE A 87 -11.40 10.55 -0.60
CA ILE A 87 -11.33 10.50 -2.07
C ILE A 87 -11.78 11.84 -2.67
N GLU A 88 -12.90 12.40 -2.22
CA GLU A 88 -13.41 13.71 -2.67
C GLU A 88 -12.40 14.84 -2.39
N ALA A 89 -11.72 14.78 -1.25
CA ALA A 89 -10.65 15.70 -0.88
C ALA A 89 -9.32 15.46 -1.64
N GLY A 90 -9.23 14.42 -2.48
CA GLY A 90 -8.03 14.05 -3.23
C GLY A 90 -6.89 13.49 -2.37
N GLN A 91 -7.19 13.06 -1.14
CA GLN A 91 -6.21 12.50 -0.19
C GLN A 91 -6.02 10.99 -0.37
N VAL A 92 -7.08 10.29 -0.79
CA VAL A 92 -7.08 8.84 -1.04
C VAL A 92 -7.46 8.57 -2.48
N GLN A 93 -6.81 7.57 -3.08
CA GLN A 93 -7.12 7.12 -4.43
C GLN A 93 -7.33 5.60 -4.45
N VAL A 94 -8.35 5.16 -5.19
CA VAL A 94 -8.54 3.75 -5.53
C VAL A 94 -7.66 3.42 -6.74
N LEU A 95 -6.69 2.52 -6.55
CA LEU A 95 -5.68 2.20 -7.58
C LEU A 95 -6.12 1.06 -8.52
N GLY A 96 -7.13 0.28 -8.13
CA GLY A 96 -7.66 -0.79 -8.98
C GLY A 96 -8.59 -1.74 -8.24
N ASN A 97 -9.21 -2.62 -9.00
CA ASN A 97 -10.06 -3.69 -8.49
C ASN A 97 -9.28 -5.01 -8.57
N THR A 98 -8.50 -5.30 -7.54
CA THR A 98 -7.59 -6.46 -7.48
C THR A 98 -8.35 -7.78 -7.27
N LEU A 99 -9.56 -7.72 -6.69
CA LEU A 99 -10.40 -8.87 -6.39
C LEU A 99 -11.83 -8.63 -6.89
N LYS A 100 -12.31 -9.50 -7.78
CA LYS A 100 -13.68 -9.41 -8.30
C LYS A 100 -14.70 -9.39 -7.15
N GLY A 101 -15.47 -8.32 -7.05
CA GLY A 101 -16.49 -8.13 -6.01
C GLY A 101 -15.98 -7.56 -4.68
N GLY A 102 -14.76 -6.99 -4.65
CA GLY A 102 -14.29 -6.14 -3.56
C GLY A 102 -14.98 -4.77 -3.52
N ALA A 103 -14.49 -3.86 -2.68
CA ALA A 103 -15.02 -2.50 -2.58
C ALA A 103 -14.80 -1.71 -3.88
N GLU A 104 -15.91 -1.27 -4.49
CA GLU A 104 -15.94 -0.48 -5.72
C GLU A 104 -16.22 1.02 -5.47
#